data_AF-A0A954R676-F1
#
_entry.id   AF-A0A954R676-F1
#
_cell.length_a   1.000
_cell.length_b   1.000
_cell.length_c   1.000
_cell.angle_alpha   90.00
_cell.angle_beta   90.00
_cell.angle_gamma   90.00
#
_symmetry.space_group_name_H-M   'P 1'
#
loop_
_entity.id
_entity.type
_entity.pdbx_description
1 polymer ?
#
loop_
_entity_poly.entity_id
_entity_poly.type
_entity_poly.pdbx_seq_one_letter_code
_entity_poly.pdbx_strand_id
1 'polypeptide(L)'
;MQLILSAMRRPATVMVLILSVALGSFLAVGPSLFQHYKLPYPVGLPKGMEVDIFPKLNLPVIYVCQPYGGMDPAQMEGFLTNFYEYHFLYISGIHHVESRNVQGMALMKLTFHPETNMAQAMAETINYVNRSQAFMPPGTVSPFVMRFDTGSVPVGYLVLSSDTRSIAEIQDLALFRVRPMFSSLPGVSAPPPFGGSARSIVVTVDLKRLQSYEMSPENAIDALVRGNSISPSGNIPIGDSYPIVPVNSVVKDPQQLGTIPIRTGEHPVYLRDIATIQDSADAPAGYALVNGRRAVYILATKRAEASTLSVINNIKSAIPKMKAALGADGEGIDVRFEFDQSPYVTRAVGGVVTEGLLGAVLVGLMILLFLQDWRSSLIVVLNIPLALLSSVL
;
A
#
# COMPACT_ATOMS: atom_id res chain seq x y z
N MET A 1 22.65 41.58 -31.71
CA MET A 1 21.95 42.53 -32.61
C MET A 1 21.13 41.85 -33.70
N GLN A 2 21.63 40.78 -34.35
CA GLN A 2 20.90 40.10 -35.44
C GLN A 2 19.56 39.45 -35.02
N LEU A 3 19.44 38.91 -33.80
CA LEU A 3 18.19 38.34 -33.29
C LEU A 3 17.06 39.38 -33.16
N ILE A 4 17.39 40.57 -32.62
CA ILE A 4 16.44 41.68 -32.48
C ILE A 4 16.02 42.19 -33.86
N LEU A 5 16.98 42.38 -34.77
CA LEU A 5 16.70 42.82 -36.14
C LEU A 5 15.85 41.79 -36.92
N SER A 6 16.07 40.50 -36.68
CA SER A 6 15.26 39.42 -37.28
C SER A 6 13.82 39.42 -36.74
N ALA A 7 13.65 39.58 -35.43
CA ALA A 7 12.34 39.67 -34.78
C ALA A 7 11.55 40.90 -35.27
N MET A 8 12.21 42.05 -35.43
CA MET A 8 11.58 43.27 -35.96
C MET A 8 11.23 43.17 -37.44
N ARG A 9 11.98 42.41 -38.24
CA ARG A 9 11.70 42.20 -39.68
C ARG A 9 10.51 41.27 -39.95
N ARG A 10 10.13 40.41 -38.99
CA ARG A 10 9.05 39.42 -39.14
C ARG A 10 8.12 39.39 -37.92
N PRO A 11 7.40 40.48 -37.62
CA PRO A 11 6.59 40.58 -36.40
C PRO A 11 5.43 39.56 -36.37
N ALA A 12 4.80 39.28 -37.50
CA ALA A 12 3.73 38.28 -37.58
C ALA A 12 4.24 36.86 -37.26
N THR A 13 5.44 36.51 -37.73
CA THR A 13 6.05 35.20 -37.44
C THR A 13 6.38 35.03 -35.96
N VAL A 14 6.86 36.10 -35.30
CA VAL A 14 7.13 36.09 -33.85
C VAL A 14 5.82 35.94 -33.06
N MET A 15 4.76 36.64 -33.45
CA MET A 15 3.44 36.50 -32.80
C MET A 15 2.86 35.10 -32.96
N VAL A 16 3.00 34.47 -34.13
CA VAL A 16 2.58 33.07 -34.34
C VAL A 16 3.37 32.13 -33.44
N LEU A 17 4.70 32.32 -33.33
CA LEU A 17 5.55 31.50 -32.46
C LEU A 17 5.14 31.63 -30.99
N ILE A 18 4.88 32.85 -30.51
CA ILE A 18 4.38 33.10 -29.15
C ILE A 18 3.03 32.41 -28.92
N LEU A 19 2.09 32.52 -29.86
CA LEU A 19 0.80 31.83 -29.79
C LEU A 19 0.96 30.31 -29.80
N SER A 20 1.88 29.78 -30.60
CA SER A 20 2.19 28.34 -30.63
C SER A 20 2.76 27.84 -29.31
N VAL A 21 3.68 28.59 -28.70
CA VAL A 21 4.21 28.28 -27.36
C VAL A 21 3.10 28.34 -26.33
N ALA A 22 2.31 29.42 -26.28
CA ALA A 22 1.20 29.55 -25.35
C ALA A 22 0.17 28.41 -25.48
N LEU A 23 -0.18 28.02 -26.71
CA LEU A 23 -1.08 26.90 -26.99
C LEU A 23 -0.46 25.55 -26.57
N GLY A 24 0.81 25.31 -26.89
CA GLY A 24 1.54 24.10 -26.53
C GLY A 24 1.65 23.93 -25.01
N SER A 25 2.00 25.00 -24.30
CA SER A 25 2.03 25.06 -22.84
C SER A 25 0.66 24.85 -22.23
N PHE A 26 -0.38 25.46 -22.80
CA PHE A 26 -1.76 25.28 -22.33
C PHE A 26 -2.20 23.81 -22.43
N LEU A 27 -1.80 23.11 -23.50
CA LEU A 27 -2.04 21.67 -23.65
C LEU A 27 -1.18 20.82 -22.69
N ALA A 28 0.04 21.27 -22.35
CA ALA A 28 0.95 20.57 -21.43
C ALA A 28 0.50 20.64 -19.95
N VAL A 29 -0.10 21.76 -19.52
CA VAL A 29 -0.73 21.87 -18.19
C VAL A 29 -1.89 20.86 -18.03
N GLY A 30 -2.50 20.45 -19.14
CA GLY A 30 -3.27 19.21 -19.28
C GLY A 30 -4.68 19.18 -18.66
N PRO A 31 -5.20 17.99 -18.26
CA PRO A 31 -6.63 17.74 -18.06
C PRO A 31 -7.31 18.52 -16.91
N SER A 32 -6.55 19.15 -16.02
CA SER A 32 -7.07 19.82 -14.82
C SER A 32 -8.11 20.89 -15.14
N LEU A 33 -7.95 21.60 -16.25
CA LEU A 33 -8.86 22.64 -16.72
C LEU A 33 -10.11 22.04 -17.41
N PHE A 34 -9.95 20.97 -18.20
CA PHE A 34 -11.06 20.22 -18.77
C PHE A 34 -11.94 19.60 -17.68
N GLN A 35 -11.33 19.09 -16.62
CA GLN A 35 -12.02 18.51 -15.47
C GLN A 35 -12.75 19.58 -14.65
N HIS A 36 -12.17 20.78 -14.51
CA HIS A 36 -12.83 21.93 -13.88
C HIS A 36 -14.09 22.38 -14.63
N TYR A 37 -14.07 22.34 -15.97
CA TYR A 37 -15.20 22.67 -16.84
C TYR A 37 -16.07 21.46 -17.25
N LYS A 38 -15.83 20.26 -16.70
CA LYS A 38 -16.51 18.99 -17.06
C LYS A 38 -16.51 18.69 -18.57
N LEU A 39 -15.47 19.09 -19.29
CA LEU A 39 -15.31 18.80 -20.71
C LEU A 39 -14.58 17.45 -20.89
N PRO A 40 -14.97 16.61 -21.88
CA PRO A 40 -14.28 15.37 -22.18
C PRO A 40 -12.84 15.65 -22.66
N TYR A 41 -11.85 14.97 -22.08
CA TYR A 41 -10.45 15.11 -22.50
C TYR A 41 -10.22 14.38 -23.83
N PRO A 42 -9.75 15.05 -24.88
CA PRO A 42 -9.47 14.42 -26.17
C PRO A 42 -8.44 13.28 -26.06
N VAL A 43 -8.74 12.16 -26.71
CA VAL A 43 -7.82 11.01 -26.80
C VAL A 43 -6.61 11.41 -27.65
N GLY A 44 -5.40 11.31 -27.09
CA GLY A 44 -4.14 11.63 -27.77
C GLY A 44 -3.38 12.86 -27.25
N LEU A 45 -3.96 13.62 -26.31
CA LEU A 45 -3.25 14.71 -25.63
C LEU A 45 -2.36 14.19 -24.47
N PRO A 46 -1.27 14.91 -24.12
CA PRO A 46 -0.38 14.52 -23.03
C PRO A 46 -1.13 14.31 -21.71
N LYS A 47 -0.73 13.34 -20.89
CA LYS A 47 -1.16 13.31 -19.48
C LYS A 47 -0.58 14.57 -18.85
N GLY A 48 -1.44 15.49 -18.41
CA GLY A 48 -1.02 16.79 -17.89
C GLY A 48 -0.01 16.71 -16.76
N MET A 49 0.58 17.86 -16.43
CA MET A 49 1.56 17.97 -15.36
C MET A 49 1.04 17.38 -14.04
N GLU A 50 1.81 16.47 -13.47
CA GLU A 50 1.49 15.85 -12.18
C GLU A 50 1.60 16.88 -11.07
N VAL A 51 0.53 17.04 -10.30
CA VAL A 51 0.50 17.92 -9.14
C VAL A 51 0.73 17.08 -7.89
N ASP A 52 1.78 17.42 -7.16
CA ASP A 52 2.13 16.79 -5.90
C ASP A 52 2.80 17.81 -4.95
N ILE A 53 2.81 17.48 -3.67
CA ILE A 53 3.45 18.31 -2.64
C ILE A 53 4.98 18.15 -2.63
N PHE A 54 5.45 16.94 -2.91
CA PHE A 54 6.88 16.60 -2.94
C PHE A 54 7.34 16.37 -4.37
N PRO A 55 8.59 16.74 -4.71
CA PRO A 55 9.21 16.28 -5.95
C PRO A 55 9.38 14.75 -5.92
N LYS A 56 9.63 14.14 -7.09
CA LYS A 56 10.01 12.72 -7.14
C LYS A 56 11.36 12.54 -6.46
N LEU A 57 11.34 12.09 -5.21
CA LEU A 57 12.53 11.93 -4.38
C LEU A 57 13.34 10.68 -4.77
N ASN A 58 12.69 9.66 -5.32
CA ASN A 58 13.32 8.44 -5.88
C ASN A 58 14.42 7.85 -4.99
N LEU A 59 14.21 7.82 -3.67
CA LEU A 59 15.25 7.32 -2.76
C LEU A 59 15.49 5.83 -3.03
N PRO A 60 16.76 5.41 -3.24
CA PRO A 60 17.08 4.05 -3.63
C PRO A 60 17.15 3.16 -2.39
N VAL A 61 15.98 2.84 -1.80
CA VAL A 61 15.86 2.07 -0.55
C VAL A 61 15.02 0.81 -0.78
N ILE A 62 15.51 -0.31 -0.26
CA ILE A 62 14.79 -1.58 -0.19
C ILE A 62 14.64 -1.98 1.27
N TYR A 63 13.44 -2.40 1.64
CA TYR A 63 13.15 -3.00 2.93
C TYR A 63 13.02 -4.51 2.79
N VAL A 64 13.63 -5.23 3.72
CA VAL A 64 13.44 -6.66 3.92
C VAL A 64 12.85 -6.83 5.31
N CYS A 65 11.70 -7.49 5.40
CA CYS A 65 11.01 -7.75 6.67
C CYS A 65 10.84 -9.26 6.83
N GLN A 66 11.50 -9.83 7.83
CA GLN A 66 11.47 -11.25 8.14
C GLN A 66 10.71 -11.47 9.46
N PRO A 67 9.48 -11.98 9.41
CA PRO A 67 8.76 -12.40 10.61
C PRO A 67 9.26 -13.78 11.07
N TYR A 68 9.42 -13.95 12.37
CA TYR A 68 9.64 -15.25 13.02
C TYR A 68 9.17 -15.19 14.47
N GLY A 69 8.01 -15.77 14.76
CA GLY A 69 7.40 -15.71 16.08
C GLY A 69 8.17 -16.47 17.16
N GLY A 70 8.02 -16.04 18.42
CA GLY A 70 8.55 -16.76 19.58
C GLY A 70 10.01 -16.49 19.95
N MET A 71 10.72 -15.64 19.20
CA MET A 71 12.08 -15.22 19.52
C MET A 71 12.15 -13.82 20.12
N ASP A 72 13.07 -13.63 21.06
CA ASP A 72 13.45 -12.32 21.57
C ASP A 72 14.33 -11.54 20.55
N PRO A 73 14.52 -10.22 20.71
CA PRO A 73 15.30 -9.42 19.77
C PRO A 73 16.75 -9.90 19.54
N ALA A 74 17.43 -10.41 20.57
CA ALA A 74 18.81 -10.88 20.46
C ALA A 74 18.89 -12.21 19.70
N GLN A 75 17.91 -13.09 19.90
CA GLN A 75 17.76 -14.31 19.10
C GLN A 75 17.46 -14.00 17.64
N MET A 76 16.56 -13.04 17.37
CA MET A 76 16.27 -12.58 16.01
C MET A 76 17.52 -12.05 15.31
N GLU A 77 18.33 -11.28 16.03
CA GLU A 77 19.60 -10.79 15.50
C GLU A 77 20.55 -11.94 15.15
N GLY A 78 20.79 -12.85 16.10
CA GLY A 78 21.77 -13.92 15.96
C GLY A 78 21.40 -14.99 14.94
N PHE A 79 20.13 -15.41 14.90
CA PHE A 79 19.69 -16.54 14.06
C PHE A 79 19.11 -16.15 12.71
N LEU A 80 18.76 -14.87 12.49
CA LEU A 80 18.18 -14.41 11.23
C LEU A 80 18.94 -13.23 10.63
N THR A 81 19.02 -12.10 11.34
CA THR A 81 19.56 -10.84 10.79
C THR A 81 21.03 -10.95 10.42
N ASN A 82 21.84 -11.62 11.23
CA ASN A 82 23.27 -11.83 10.93
C ASN A 82 23.48 -12.52 9.58
N PHE A 83 22.68 -13.54 9.25
CA PHE A 83 22.76 -14.23 7.97
C PHE A 83 22.36 -13.35 6.80
N TYR A 84 21.39 -12.45 6.98
CA TYR A 84 21.06 -11.46 5.96
C TYR A 84 22.18 -10.48 5.72
N GLU A 85 22.72 -9.88 6.79
CA GLU A 85 23.80 -8.90 6.68
C GLU A 85 25.03 -9.50 6.00
N TYR A 86 25.37 -10.77 6.33
CA TYR A 86 26.43 -11.52 5.64
C TYR A 86 26.19 -11.64 4.14
N HIS A 87 24.96 -11.98 3.71
CA HIS A 87 24.66 -12.14 2.29
C HIS A 87 24.44 -10.81 1.55
N PHE A 88 24.08 -9.73 2.26
CA PHE A 88 23.92 -8.41 1.66
C PHE A 88 25.26 -7.82 1.16
N LEU A 89 26.39 -8.30 1.68
CA LEU A 89 27.72 -7.94 1.18
C LEU A 89 27.93 -8.30 -0.31
N TYR A 90 27.14 -9.21 -0.87
CA TYR A 90 27.21 -9.61 -2.27
C TYR A 90 26.26 -8.83 -3.20
N ILE A 91 25.45 -7.94 -2.65
CA ILE A 91 24.52 -7.10 -3.43
C ILE A 91 25.25 -5.84 -3.87
N SER A 92 25.22 -5.56 -5.17
CA SER A 92 25.93 -4.40 -5.71
C SER A 92 25.20 -3.09 -5.41
N GLY A 93 25.97 -2.03 -5.09
CA GLY A 93 25.46 -0.68 -4.94
C GLY A 93 24.83 -0.35 -3.58
N ILE A 94 24.87 -1.26 -2.60
CA ILE A 94 24.50 -0.93 -1.21
C ILE A 94 25.49 0.10 -0.66
N HIS A 95 24.97 1.22 -0.16
CA HIS A 95 25.73 2.20 0.59
C HIS A 95 25.82 1.81 2.07
N HIS A 96 24.69 1.45 2.69
CA HIS A 96 24.64 1.00 4.07
C HIS A 96 23.38 0.18 4.35
N VAL A 97 23.44 -0.64 5.40
CA VAL A 97 22.31 -1.43 5.90
C VAL A 97 22.01 -1.00 7.33
N GLU A 98 20.75 -0.72 7.63
CA GLU A 98 20.25 -0.52 9.00
C GLU A 98 19.35 -1.70 9.35
N SER A 99 19.65 -2.43 10.42
CA SER A 99 18.80 -3.50 10.95
C SER A 99 18.13 -3.08 12.25
N ARG A 100 16.88 -3.51 12.43
CA ARG A 100 16.09 -3.33 13.65
C ARG A 100 15.40 -4.64 13.99
N ASN A 101 15.78 -5.21 15.12
CA ASN A 101 15.22 -6.46 15.62
C ASN A 101 14.25 -6.15 16.75
N VAL A 102 13.03 -6.65 16.62
CA VAL A 102 12.01 -6.63 17.68
C VAL A 102 11.50 -8.04 17.89
N GLN A 103 10.77 -8.27 18.98
CA GLN A 103 10.19 -9.58 19.24
C GLN A 103 9.33 -10.02 18.05
N GLY A 104 9.63 -11.19 17.49
CA GLY A 104 8.86 -11.76 16.38
C GLY A 104 9.20 -11.24 14.99
N MET A 105 10.08 -10.24 14.84
CA MET A 105 10.31 -9.57 13.54
C MET A 105 11.69 -8.91 13.43
N ALA A 106 12.37 -9.14 12.31
CA ALA A 106 13.56 -8.41 11.90
C ALA A 106 13.25 -7.52 10.69
N LEU A 107 13.60 -6.23 10.80
CA LEU A 107 13.45 -5.25 9.74
C LEU A 107 14.83 -4.76 9.30
N MET A 108 15.19 -5.02 8.05
CA MET A 108 16.41 -4.50 7.44
C MET A 108 16.05 -3.46 6.38
N LYS A 109 16.76 -2.33 6.41
CA LYS A 109 16.67 -1.25 5.44
C LYS A 109 18.00 -1.14 4.71
N LEU A 110 17.98 -1.46 3.43
CA LEU A 110 19.12 -1.41 2.54
C LEU A 110 19.05 -0.10 1.77
N THR A 111 19.98 0.81 2.03
CA THR A 111 20.11 2.07 1.31
C THR A 111 21.19 1.91 0.26
N PHE A 112 20.89 2.24 -0.99
CA PHE A 112 21.81 2.13 -2.12
C PHE A 112 22.40 3.50 -2.49
N HIS A 113 23.49 3.50 -3.26
CA HIS A 113 24.03 4.74 -3.83
C HIS A 113 23.04 5.34 -4.84
N PRO A 114 23.04 6.68 -5.02
CA PRO A 114 22.31 7.33 -6.10
C PRO A 114 22.63 6.70 -7.46
N GLU A 115 21.66 6.72 -8.38
CA GLU A 115 21.76 6.16 -9.76
C GLU A 115 21.90 4.63 -9.86
N THR A 116 21.86 3.91 -8.74
CA THR A 116 21.82 2.44 -8.76
C THR A 116 20.59 1.95 -9.53
N ASN A 117 20.78 0.95 -10.40
CA ASN A 117 19.67 0.28 -11.06
C ASN A 117 18.85 -0.52 -10.03
N MET A 118 17.77 0.08 -9.55
CA MET A 118 16.94 -0.51 -8.49
C MET A 118 16.22 -1.79 -8.90
N ALA A 119 16.00 -2.03 -10.19
CA ALA A 119 15.41 -3.29 -10.65
C ALA A 119 16.40 -4.44 -10.50
N GLN A 120 17.66 -4.21 -10.87
CA GLN A 120 18.75 -5.17 -10.66
C GLN A 120 19.00 -5.38 -9.16
N ALA A 121 19.14 -4.29 -8.39
CA ALA A 121 19.34 -4.36 -6.94
C ALA A 121 18.23 -5.13 -6.24
N MET A 122 16.97 -4.94 -6.66
CA MET A 122 15.82 -5.71 -6.14
C MET A 122 15.96 -7.21 -6.45
N ALA A 123 16.32 -7.58 -7.68
CA ALA A 123 16.50 -8.98 -8.07
C ALA A 123 17.65 -9.64 -7.29
N GLU A 124 18.79 -8.96 -7.14
CA GLU A 124 19.91 -9.40 -6.32
C GLU A 124 19.50 -9.57 -4.86
N THR A 125 18.79 -8.59 -4.30
CA THR A 125 18.28 -8.64 -2.91
C THR A 125 17.40 -9.87 -2.72
N ILE A 126 16.40 -10.10 -3.57
CA ILE A 126 15.52 -11.27 -3.48
C ILE A 126 16.33 -12.58 -3.54
N ASN A 127 17.32 -12.68 -4.44
CA ASN A 127 18.16 -13.87 -4.56
C ASN A 127 18.96 -14.16 -3.29
N TYR A 128 19.65 -13.15 -2.74
CA TYR A 128 20.48 -13.34 -1.54
C TYR A 128 19.67 -13.50 -0.26
N VAL A 129 18.51 -12.86 -0.19
CA VAL A 129 17.53 -13.06 0.88
C VAL A 129 17.04 -14.51 0.89
N ASN A 130 16.65 -15.06 -0.27
CA ASN A 130 16.24 -16.47 -0.39
C ASN A 130 17.37 -17.43 -0.04
N ARG A 131 18.61 -17.11 -0.43
CA ARG A 131 19.79 -17.91 -0.06
C ARG A 131 20.04 -17.92 1.45
N SER A 132 19.82 -16.79 2.12
CA SER A 132 20.00 -16.67 3.57
C SER A 132 19.05 -17.56 4.35
N GLN A 133 17.84 -17.81 3.82
CA GLN A 133 16.82 -18.64 4.48
C GLN A 133 17.29 -20.08 4.73
N ALA A 134 18.23 -20.59 3.93
CA ALA A 134 18.77 -21.94 4.10
C ALA A 134 19.56 -22.15 5.40
N PHE A 135 20.01 -21.07 6.04
CA PHE A 135 20.78 -21.10 7.30
C PHE A 135 19.92 -20.78 8.52
N MET A 136 18.63 -20.48 8.32
CA MET A 136 17.71 -20.05 9.38
C MET A 136 16.99 -21.24 10.03
N PRO A 137 16.42 -21.06 11.23
CA PRO A 137 15.69 -22.12 11.92
C PRO A 137 14.52 -22.70 11.10
N PRO A 138 14.14 -23.97 11.34
CA PRO A 138 12.95 -24.57 10.73
C PRO A 138 11.69 -23.70 10.95
N GLY A 139 10.80 -23.69 9.96
CA GLY A 139 9.58 -22.90 10.01
C GLY A 139 9.77 -21.42 9.65
N THR A 140 10.97 -20.98 9.29
CA THR A 140 11.19 -19.61 8.78
C THR A 140 10.45 -19.42 7.46
N VAL A 141 9.45 -18.54 7.45
CA VAL A 141 8.69 -18.18 6.25
C VAL A 141 9.50 -17.24 5.35
N SER A 142 9.16 -17.14 4.07
CA SER A 142 9.83 -16.20 3.18
C SER A 142 9.59 -14.75 3.64
N PRO A 143 10.62 -13.89 3.58
CA PRO A 143 10.50 -12.50 3.99
C PRO A 143 9.74 -11.66 2.97
N PHE A 144 9.24 -10.53 3.45
CA PHE A 144 8.69 -9.48 2.60
C PHE A 144 9.83 -8.57 2.13
N VAL A 145 10.12 -8.61 0.83
CA VAL A 145 11.04 -7.67 0.18
C VAL A 145 10.22 -6.63 -0.57
N MET A 146 10.41 -5.35 -0.24
CA MET A 146 9.68 -4.27 -0.88
C MET A 146 10.56 -3.04 -1.08
N ARG A 147 10.41 -2.39 -2.23
CA ARG A 147 11.00 -1.08 -2.48
C ARG A 147 10.10 -0.04 -1.86
N PHE A 148 10.64 0.76 -0.96
CA PHE A 148 9.93 1.91 -0.42
C PHE A 148 10.56 3.16 -1.02
N ASP A 149 9.85 3.78 -1.94
CA ASP A 149 10.20 5.12 -2.41
C ASP A 149 9.59 6.12 -1.44
N THR A 150 10.24 7.25 -1.18
CA THR A 150 9.63 8.37 -0.43
C THR A 150 8.42 8.94 -1.18
N GLY A 151 8.25 8.64 -2.48
CA GLY A 151 7.01 8.88 -3.20
C GLY A 151 5.84 7.97 -2.78
N SER A 152 6.10 6.85 -2.10
CA SER A 152 5.08 5.90 -1.62
C SER A 152 4.56 6.28 -0.23
N VAL A 153 4.14 7.53 -0.08
CA VAL A 153 3.53 8.03 1.17
C VAL A 153 2.06 7.61 1.24
N PRO A 154 1.54 7.24 2.41
CA PRO A 154 0.11 7.16 2.63
C PRO A 154 -0.56 8.49 2.29
N VAL A 155 -1.49 8.47 1.33
CA VAL A 155 -2.26 9.65 0.91
C VAL A 155 -3.58 9.82 1.68
N GLY A 156 -3.90 8.81 2.49
CA GLY A 156 -5.01 8.79 3.44
C GLY A 156 -5.28 7.38 3.96
N TYR A 157 -6.31 7.25 4.78
CA TYR A 157 -6.73 6.00 5.39
C TYR A 157 -8.17 5.71 5.01
N LEU A 158 -8.43 4.54 4.45
CA LEU A 158 -9.78 4.04 4.31
C LEU A 158 -10.18 3.38 5.63
N VAL A 159 -11.02 4.05 6.41
CA VAL A 159 -11.50 3.61 7.72
C VAL A 159 -12.82 2.88 7.56
N LEU A 160 -12.90 1.70 8.19
CA LEU A 160 -14.09 0.88 8.33
C LEU A 160 -14.46 0.82 9.82
N SER A 161 -15.67 1.21 10.15
CA SER A 161 -16.19 1.22 11.52
C SER A 161 -17.65 0.80 11.55
N SER A 162 -18.08 0.13 12.63
CA SER A 162 -19.47 -0.26 12.83
C SER A 162 -19.82 -0.22 14.32
N ASP A 163 -21.09 0.09 14.62
CA ASP A 163 -21.64 0.00 15.97
C ASP A 163 -22.29 -1.36 16.24
N THR A 164 -22.58 -2.15 15.19
CA THR A 164 -23.30 -3.42 15.28
C THR A 164 -22.41 -4.64 15.02
N ARG A 165 -21.30 -4.46 14.28
CA ARG A 165 -20.39 -5.56 13.90
C ARG A 165 -19.16 -5.61 14.80
N SER A 166 -18.64 -6.81 15.00
CA SER A 166 -17.39 -7.02 15.72
C SER A 166 -16.18 -6.57 14.90
N ILE A 167 -15.10 -6.20 15.58
CA ILE A 167 -13.86 -5.77 14.93
C ILE A 167 -13.24 -6.87 14.06
N ALA A 168 -13.40 -8.14 14.46
CA ALA A 168 -12.92 -9.29 13.68
C ALA A 168 -13.68 -9.42 12.35
N GLU A 169 -15.01 -9.26 12.35
CA GLU A 169 -15.81 -9.26 11.12
C GLU A 169 -15.45 -8.09 10.21
N ILE A 170 -15.26 -6.90 10.77
CA ILE A 170 -14.84 -5.72 9.98
C ILE A 170 -13.46 -5.96 9.35
N GLN A 171 -12.52 -6.54 10.10
CA GLN A 171 -11.17 -6.87 9.61
C GLN A 171 -11.23 -7.89 8.46
N ASP A 172 -12.05 -8.94 8.61
CA ASP A 172 -12.22 -9.99 7.61
C ASP A 172 -12.79 -9.43 6.29
N LEU A 173 -13.86 -8.64 6.40
CA LEU A 173 -14.48 -7.97 5.25
C LEU A 173 -13.54 -6.94 4.61
N ALA A 174 -12.81 -6.15 5.42
CA ALA A 174 -11.80 -5.23 4.92
C ALA A 174 -10.71 -5.97 4.12
N LEU A 175 -10.25 -7.12 4.64
CA LEU A 175 -9.18 -7.92 4.07
C LEU A 175 -9.58 -8.62 2.78
N PHE A 176 -10.76 -9.25 2.74
CA PHE A 176 -11.16 -10.15 1.65
C PHE A 176 -12.15 -9.54 0.66
N ARG A 177 -12.88 -8.46 1.01
CA ARG A 177 -13.83 -7.80 0.11
C ARG A 177 -13.31 -6.44 -0.38
N VAL A 178 -12.87 -5.58 0.54
CA VAL A 178 -12.52 -4.19 0.20
C VAL A 178 -11.10 -4.07 -0.35
N ARG A 179 -10.10 -4.64 0.33
CA ARG A 179 -8.69 -4.55 -0.07
C ARG A 179 -8.43 -5.04 -1.51
N PRO A 180 -8.99 -6.16 -1.99
CA PRO A 180 -8.75 -6.62 -3.37
C PRO A 180 -9.17 -5.59 -4.43
N MET A 181 -10.17 -4.75 -4.15
CA MET A 181 -10.63 -3.72 -5.09
C MET A 181 -9.57 -2.65 -5.38
N PHE A 182 -8.63 -2.41 -4.45
CA PHE A 182 -7.51 -1.50 -4.67
C PHE A 182 -6.58 -1.93 -5.81
N SER A 183 -6.51 -3.24 -6.10
CA SER A 183 -5.69 -3.75 -7.22
C SER A 183 -6.13 -3.22 -8.58
N SER A 184 -7.42 -2.88 -8.72
CA SER A 184 -7.99 -2.30 -9.94
C SER A 184 -7.78 -0.79 -10.06
N LEU A 185 -7.32 -0.12 -8.99
CA LEU A 185 -7.15 1.33 -8.96
C LEU A 185 -5.75 1.72 -9.48
N PRO A 186 -5.65 2.47 -10.59
CA PRO A 186 -4.37 2.90 -11.13
C PRO A 186 -3.58 3.73 -10.13
N GLY A 187 -2.29 3.40 -9.95
CA GLY A 187 -1.39 4.18 -9.09
C GLY A 187 -1.59 3.99 -7.59
N VAL A 188 -2.45 3.08 -7.14
CA VAL A 188 -2.73 2.85 -5.71
C VAL A 188 -2.22 1.49 -5.26
N SER A 189 -1.65 1.44 -4.05
CA SER A 189 -1.30 0.24 -3.32
C SER A 189 -1.99 0.24 -1.95
N ALA A 190 -2.41 -0.93 -1.49
CA ALA A 190 -3.07 -1.11 -0.20
C ALA A 190 -2.46 -2.32 0.54
N PRO A 191 -1.70 -2.09 1.63
CA PRO A 191 -1.26 -3.16 2.51
C PRO A 191 -2.45 -3.79 3.25
N PRO A 192 -2.24 -4.91 3.97
CA PRO A 192 -3.27 -5.48 4.85
C PRO A 192 -3.87 -4.44 5.82
N PRO A 193 -5.15 -4.59 6.20
CA PRO A 193 -5.81 -3.70 7.14
C PRO A 193 -5.21 -3.77 8.55
N PHE A 194 -5.21 -2.62 9.23
CA PHE A 194 -4.70 -2.41 10.58
C PHE A 194 -5.83 -2.09 11.55
N GLY A 195 -5.57 -2.25 12.85
CA GLY A 195 -6.49 -1.85 13.93
C GLY A 195 -7.52 -2.91 14.33
N GLY A 196 -7.66 -3.97 13.53
CA GLY A 196 -8.44 -5.16 13.85
C GLY A 196 -7.61 -6.36 14.28
N SER A 197 -8.30 -7.43 14.68
CA SER A 197 -7.70 -8.75 14.92
C SER A 197 -8.08 -9.69 13.78
N ALA A 198 -7.13 -10.48 13.30
CA ALA A 198 -7.41 -11.50 12.30
C ALA A 198 -8.34 -12.57 12.91
N ARG A 199 -9.35 -13.01 12.16
CA ARG A 199 -10.19 -14.14 12.57
C ARG A 199 -9.32 -15.39 12.68
N SER A 200 -9.41 -16.06 13.82
CA SER A 200 -8.59 -17.22 14.15
C SER A 200 -9.40 -18.24 14.93
N ILE A 201 -9.20 -19.51 14.62
CA ILE A 201 -9.80 -20.61 15.39
C ILE A 201 -8.88 -20.91 16.56
N VAL A 202 -9.35 -20.58 17.77
CA VAL A 202 -8.57 -20.72 18.99
C VAL A 202 -8.96 -22.03 19.68
N VAL A 203 -7.98 -22.92 19.83
CA VAL A 203 -8.12 -24.18 20.56
C VAL A 203 -7.46 -24.01 21.93
N THR A 204 -8.27 -23.83 22.98
CA THR A 204 -7.78 -23.65 24.35
C THR A 204 -7.83 -24.98 25.09
N VAL A 205 -6.67 -25.49 25.48
CA VAL A 205 -6.55 -26.78 26.17
C VAL A 205 -6.71 -26.61 27.69
N ASP A 206 -7.48 -27.50 28.32
CA ASP A 206 -7.68 -27.54 29.78
C ASP A 206 -6.62 -28.44 30.43
N LEU A 207 -5.72 -27.81 31.20
CA LEU A 207 -4.62 -28.50 31.88
C LEU A 207 -5.09 -29.58 32.87
N LYS A 208 -6.22 -29.38 33.56
CA LYS A 208 -6.75 -30.37 34.51
C LYS A 208 -7.26 -31.59 33.78
N ARG A 209 -7.94 -31.39 32.64
CA ARG A 209 -8.42 -32.49 31.80
C ARG A 209 -7.27 -33.26 31.19
N LEU A 210 -6.28 -32.57 30.62
CA LEU A 210 -5.05 -33.20 30.13
C LEU A 210 -4.42 -34.12 31.17
N GLN A 211 -4.26 -33.65 32.42
CA GLN A 211 -3.72 -34.44 33.52
C GLN A 211 -4.58 -35.68 33.81
N SER A 212 -5.91 -35.53 33.84
CA SER A 212 -6.82 -36.66 34.10
C SER A 212 -6.80 -37.74 33.00
N TYR A 213 -6.43 -37.36 31.77
CA TYR A 213 -6.28 -38.29 30.65
C TYR A 213 -4.82 -38.73 30.43
N GLU A 214 -3.89 -38.31 31.30
CA GLU A 214 -2.45 -38.58 31.18
C GLU A 214 -1.86 -38.09 29.84
N MET A 215 -2.30 -36.93 29.39
CA MET A 215 -1.90 -36.34 28.11
C MET A 215 -1.06 -35.08 28.30
N SER A 216 -0.17 -34.85 27.34
CA SER A 216 0.60 -33.60 27.22
C SER A 216 -0.06 -32.63 26.22
N PRO A 217 0.20 -31.32 26.33
CA PRO A 217 -0.20 -30.35 25.29
C PRO A 217 0.30 -30.72 23.89
N GLU A 218 1.49 -31.31 23.80
CA GLU A 218 2.08 -31.80 22.54
C GLU A 218 1.17 -32.81 21.83
N ASN A 219 0.48 -33.68 22.59
CA ASN A 219 -0.45 -34.65 22.00
C ASN A 219 -1.64 -33.97 21.30
N ALA A 220 -2.11 -32.84 21.84
CA ALA A 220 -3.17 -32.06 21.22
C ALA A 220 -2.69 -31.39 19.92
N ILE A 221 -1.46 -30.83 19.94
CA ILE A 221 -0.83 -30.21 18.77
C ILE A 221 -0.65 -31.25 17.66
N ASP A 222 -0.04 -32.39 17.97
CA ASP A 222 0.18 -33.50 17.05
C ASP A 222 -1.13 -34.01 16.43
N ALA A 223 -2.16 -34.16 17.25
CA ALA A 223 -3.47 -34.60 16.78
C ALA A 223 -4.08 -33.58 15.81
N LEU A 224 -3.97 -32.28 16.12
CA LEU A 224 -4.48 -31.22 15.25
C LEU A 224 -3.74 -31.17 13.90
N VAL A 225 -2.40 -31.27 13.92
CA VAL A 225 -1.55 -31.27 12.71
C VAL A 225 -1.86 -32.48 11.83
N ARG A 226 -2.02 -33.67 12.41
CA ARG A 226 -2.34 -34.88 11.65
C ARG A 226 -3.80 -34.94 11.19
N GLY A 227 -4.73 -34.48 12.03
CA GLY A 227 -6.17 -34.61 11.84
C GLY A 227 -6.81 -33.58 10.91
N ASN A 228 -6.11 -32.48 10.60
CA ASN A 228 -6.61 -31.41 9.73
C ASN A 228 -5.61 -31.06 8.61
N SER A 229 -4.93 -32.07 8.06
CA SER A 229 -3.92 -31.89 7.02
C SER A 229 -4.55 -31.78 5.62
N ILE A 230 -4.03 -30.87 4.78
CA ILE A 230 -4.40 -30.76 3.37
C ILE A 230 -3.56 -31.79 2.60
N SER A 231 -4.19 -32.83 2.05
CA SER A 231 -3.52 -33.85 1.26
C SER A 231 -4.07 -33.93 -0.17
N PRO A 232 -3.21 -33.91 -1.21
CA PRO A 232 -3.65 -34.09 -2.59
C PRO A 232 -4.20 -35.50 -2.78
N SER A 233 -5.43 -35.58 -3.26
CA SER A 233 -6.22 -36.80 -3.16
C SER A 233 -6.11 -37.74 -4.38
N GLY A 234 -5.55 -37.25 -5.49
CA GLY A 234 -5.29 -38.04 -6.69
C GLY A 234 -6.56 -38.51 -7.43
N ASN A 235 -6.34 -39.29 -8.48
CA ASN A 235 -7.38 -39.81 -9.35
C ASN A 235 -7.39 -41.34 -9.30
N ILE A 236 -8.57 -41.95 -9.44
CA ILE A 236 -8.72 -43.41 -9.55
C ILE A 236 -9.36 -43.73 -10.91
N PRO A 237 -8.75 -44.60 -11.74
CA PRO A 237 -9.39 -45.09 -12.95
C PRO A 237 -10.56 -46.01 -12.61
N ILE A 238 -11.76 -45.68 -13.10
CA ILE A 238 -12.97 -46.48 -12.93
C ILE A 238 -13.60 -46.67 -14.31
N GLY A 239 -13.40 -47.84 -14.92
CA GLY A 239 -13.83 -48.11 -16.30
C GLY A 239 -13.20 -47.10 -17.27
N ASP A 240 -14.05 -46.40 -18.03
CA ASP A 240 -13.65 -45.35 -18.97
C ASP A 240 -13.54 -43.95 -18.32
N SER A 241 -13.61 -43.85 -16.99
CA SER A 241 -13.55 -42.58 -16.25
C SER A 241 -12.30 -42.47 -15.38
N TYR A 242 -11.81 -41.24 -15.19
CA TYR A 242 -10.64 -40.93 -14.36
C TYR A 242 -10.95 -39.87 -13.28
N PRO A 243 -11.98 -40.09 -12.43
CA PRO A 243 -12.40 -39.10 -11.46
C PRO A 243 -11.32 -38.80 -10.41
N ILE A 244 -11.29 -37.54 -9.98
CA ILE A 244 -10.57 -37.14 -8.77
C ILE A 244 -11.35 -37.63 -7.55
N VAL A 245 -10.65 -38.22 -6.58
CA VAL A 245 -11.28 -38.75 -5.36
C VAL A 245 -10.97 -37.78 -4.23
N PRO A 246 -11.87 -36.88 -3.83
CA PRO A 246 -11.55 -35.88 -2.82
C PRO A 246 -11.39 -36.50 -1.43
N VAL A 247 -10.37 -36.07 -0.68
CA VAL A 247 -10.23 -36.38 0.75
C VAL A 247 -10.89 -35.27 1.56
N ASN A 248 -11.70 -35.66 2.56
CA ASN A 248 -12.46 -34.76 3.43
C ASN A 248 -11.70 -34.42 4.73
N SER A 249 -10.40 -34.15 4.63
CA SER A 249 -9.52 -33.95 5.79
C SER A 249 -9.54 -32.54 6.37
N VAL A 250 -10.04 -31.54 5.63
CA VAL A 250 -10.14 -30.16 6.11
C VAL A 250 -11.52 -29.92 6.70
N VAL A 251 -11.58 -29.56 7.98
CA VAL A 251 -12.84 -29.19 8.62
C VAL A 251 -13.41 -27.91 8.03
N LYS A 252 -14.73 -27.87 7.83
CA LYS A 252 -15.43 -26.66 7.37
C LYS A 252 -16.02 -25.86 8.53
N ASP A 253 -16.54 -26.60 9.51
CA ASP A 253 -17.04 -26.04 10.77
C ASP A 253 -15.93 -26.18 11.80
N PRO A 254 -15.45 -25.09 12.43
CA PRO A 254 -14.38 -25.16 13.42
C PRO A 254 -14.69 -26.14 14.56
N GLN A 255 -15.96 -26.36 14.87
CA GLN A 255 -16.41 -27.20 15.96
C GLN A 255 -16.13 -28.68 15.66
N GLN A 256 -15.99 -29.05 14.38
CA GLN A 256 -15.56 -30.38 13.95
C GLN A 256 -14.08 -30.67 14.26
N LEU A 257 -13.25 -29.66 14.55
CA LEU A 257 -11.92 -29.94 15.12
C LEU A 257 -12.02 -30.77 16.41
N GLY A 258 -13.13 -30.62 17.13
CA GLY A 258 -13.40 -31.36 18.35
C GLY A 258 -13.52 -32.87 18.15
N THR A 259 -13.78 -33.34 16.92
CA THR A 259 -13.90 -34.76 16.59
C THR A 259 -12.57 -35.41 16.20
N ILE A 260 -11.47 -34.64 16.20
CA ILE A 260 -10.14 -35.18 15.92
C ILE A 260 -9.73 -36.10 17.09
N PRO A 261 -9.41 -37.39 16.83
CA PRO A 261 -8.96 -38.30 17.86
C PRO A 261 -7.52 -38.00 18.26
N ILE A 262 -7.27 -37.91 19.57
CA ILE A 262 -5.92 -37.79 20.15
C ILE A 262 -5.39 -39.17 20.51
N ARG A 263 -6.24 -40.00 21.13
CA ARG A 263 -5.97 -41.39 21.44
C ARG A 263 -7.01 -42.27 20.77
N THR A 264 -6.56 -43.30 20.07
CA THR A 264 -7.40 -44.32 19.42
C THR A 264 -7.35 -45.62 20.21
N GLY A 265 -8.47 -46.35 20.31
CA GLY A 265 -8.55 -47.61 21.05
C GLY A 265 -9.95 -47.85 21.63
N GLU A 266 -10.07 -48.73 22.63
CA GLU A 266 -11.35 -49.01 23.32
C GLU A 266 -11.90 -47.79 24.07
N HIS A 267 -11.02 -46.88 24.50
CA HIS A 267 -11.37 -45.61 25.15
C HIS A 267 -10.79 -44.43 24.36
N PRO A 268 -11.43 -44.07 23.22
CA PRO A 268 -10.96 -42.98 22.40
C PRO A 268 -11.12 -41.66 23.17
N VAL A 269 -10.14 -40.78 23.00
CA VAL A 269 -10.16 -39.42 23.54
C VAL A 269 -10.05 -38.46 22.38
N TYR A 270 -10.96 -37.52 22.33
CA TYR A 270 -11.09 -36.53 21.27
C TYR A 270 -10.62 -35.16 21.72
N LEU A 271 -10.31 -34.28 20.77
CA LEU A 271 -9.88 -32.91 21.08
C LEU A 271 -10.91 -32.15 21.92
N ARG A 272 -12.21 -32.36 21.69
CA ARG A 272 -13.29 -31.75 22.50
C ARG A 272 -13.27 -32.17 23.97
N ASP A 273 -12.67 -33.31 24.29
CA ASP A 273 -12.66 -33.83 25.66
C ASP A 273 -11.65 -33.05 26.51
N ILE A 274 -10.55 -32.58 25.89
CA ILE A 274 -9.46 -31.87 26.57
C ILE A 274 -9.37 -30.38 26.24
N ALA A 275 -10.09 -29.88 25.22
CA ALA A 275 -9.97 -28.51 24.76
C ALA A 275 -11.31 -27.90 24.35
N THR A 276 -11.41 -26.57 24.47
CA THR A 276 -12.51 -25.77 23.95
C THR A 276 -12.09 -25.12 22.64
N ILE A 277 -12.95 -25.20 21.63
CA ILE A 277 -12.69 -24.63 20.30
C ILE A 277 -13.62 -23.44 20.10
N GLN A 278 -13.05 -22.30 19.75
CA GLN A 278 -13.78 -21.05 19.55
C GLN A 278 -13.40 -20.41 18.22
N ASP A 279 -14.41 -19.98 17.48
CA ASP A 279 -14.23 -19.05 16.37
C ASP A 279 -14.07 -17.65 16.95
N SER A 280 -12.82 -17.17 16.97
CA SER A 280 -12.45 -15.95 17.69
C SER A 280 -11.48 -15.13 16.83
N ALA A 281 -10.65 -14.31 17.47
CA ALA A 281 -9.64 -13.52 16.80
C ALA A 281 -8.30 -13.64 17.55
N ASP A 282 -7.21 -13.49 16.82
CA ASP A 282 -5.87 -13.51 17.41
C ASP A 282 -5.66 -12.35 18.39
N ALA A 283 -4.71 -12.53 19.31
CA ALA A 283 -4.33 -11.51 20.28
C ALA A 283 -3.90 -10.23 19.54
N PRO A 284 -4.56 -9.08 19.78
CA PRO A 284 -4.23 -7.86 19.08
C PRO A 284 -2.85 -7.36 19.50
N ALA A 285 -1.92 -7.23 18.55
CA ALA A 285 -0.65 -6.52 18.76
C ALA A 285 -0.85 -5.00 18.94
N GLY A 286 -2.01 -4.49 18.53
CA GLY A 286 -2.40 -3.09 18.67
C GLY A 286 -3.86 -2.90 18.27
N TYR A 287 -4.40 -1.72 18.53
CA TYR A 287 -5.75 -1.35 18.14
C TYR A 287 -5.76 0.07 17.56
N ALA A 288 -6.69 0.34 16.65
CA ALA A 288 -6.90 1.68 16.11
C ALA A 288 -8.16 2.29 16.70
N LEU A 289 -8.09 3.56 17.08
CA LEU A 289 -9.23 4.35 17.52
C LEU A 289 -9.49 5.48 16.54
N VAL A 290 -10.73 5.58 16.09
CA VAL A 290 -11.22 6.72 15.31
C VAL A 290 -12.34 7.37 16.11
N ASN A 291 -12.11 8.61 16.54
CA ASN A 291 -13.04 9.36 17.41
C ASN A 291 -13.45 8.57 18.67
N GLY A 292 -12.50 7.89 19.29
CA GLY A 292 -12.71 7.11 20.53
C GLY A 292 -13.34 5.73 20.33
N ARG A 293 -13.64 5.31 19.10
CA ARG A 293 -14.20 3.97 18.79
C ARG A 293 -13.19 3.10 18.08
N ARG A 294 -13.23 1.79 18.35
CA ARG A 294 -12.39 0.82 17.64
C ARG A 294 -12.78 0.81 16.16
N ALA A 295 -11.78 0.84 15.29
CA ALA A 295 -11.97 0.81 13.85
C ALA A 295 -10.88 -0.01 13.19
N VAL A 296 -11.15 -0.44 11.96
CA VAL A 296 -10.17 -1.04 11.07
C VAL A 296 -9.84 -0.01 10.00
N TYR A 297 -8.57 0.13 9.64
CA TYR A 297 -8.20 1.02 8.53
C TYR A 297 -7.26 0.34 7.54
N ILE A 298 -7.40 0.72 6.28
CA ILE A 298 -6.48 0.36 5.21
C ILE A 298 -5.71 1.62 4.81
N LEU A 299 -4.38 1.55 4.85
CA LEU A 299 -3.52 2.60 4.31
C LEU A 299 -3.70 2.68 2.80
N ALA A 300 -4.08 3.84 2.28
CA ALA A 300 -4.04 4.09 0.86
C ALA A 300 -2.68 4.70 0.52
N THR A 301 -1.81 3.93 -0.13
CA THR A 301 -0.47 4.38 -0.50
C THR A 301 -0.41 4.63 -2.00
N LYS A 302 0.09 5.80 -2.42
CA LYS A 302 0.33 6.04 -3.85
C LYS A 302 1.57 5.28 -4.32
N ARG A 303 1.61 4.87 -5.58
CA ARG A 303 2.87 4.44 -6.21
C ARG A 303 3.73 5.67 -6.52
N ALA A 304 5.04 5.50 -6.60
CA ALA A 304 6.00 6.59 -6.75
C ALA A 304 5.70 7.51 -7.95
N GLU A 305 5.22 6.95 -9.05
CA GLU A 305 4.93 7.64 -10.30
C GLU A 305 3.49 8.18 -10.38
N ALA A 306 2.66 7.99 -9.34
CA ALA A 306 1.27 8.41 -9.35
C ALA A 306 1.07 9.76 -8.63
N SER A 307 0.21 10.62 -9.18
CA SER A 307 -0.19 11.88 -8.54
C SER A 307 -1.10 11.63 -7.33
N THR A 308 -0.82 12.33 -6.23
CA THR A 308 -1.62 12.31 -5.01
C THR A 308 -3.10 12.61 -5.27
N LEU A 309 -3.40 13.65 -6.08
CA LEU A 309 -4.79 14.04 -6.37
C LEU A 309 -5.54 13.00 -7.21
N SER A 310 -4.89 12.41 -8.22
CA SER A 310 -5.53 11.40 -9.07
C SER A 310 -5.84 10.12 -8.28
N VAL A 311 -4.90 9.69 -7.42
CA VAL A 311 -5.09 8.54 -6.53
C VAL A 311 -6.25 8.75 -5.57
N ILE A 312 -6.31 9.90 -4.90
CA ILE A 312 -7.40 10.22 -3.95
C ILE A 312 -8.76 10.24 -4.66
N ASN A 313 -8.83 10.83 -5.86
CA ASN A 313 -10.06 10.85 -6.65
C ASN A 313 -10.49 9.45 -7.10
N ASN A 314 -9.54 8.60 -7.50
CA ASN A 314 -9.81 7.20 -7.84
C ASN A 314 -10.34 6.41 -6.63
N ILE A 315 -9.77 6.62 -5.44
CA ILE A 315 -10.25 5.97 -4.22
C ILE A 315 -11.65 6.46 -3.88
N LYS A 316 -11.86 7.78 -3.81
CA LYS A 316 -13.17 8.38 -3.48
C LYS A 316 -14.28 7.92 -4.42
N SER A 317 -14.00 7.86 -5.72
CA SER A 317 -14.97 7.36 -6.71
C SER A 317 -15.22 5.85 -6.62
N ALA A 318 -14.29 5.08 -6.04
CA ALA A 318 -14.46 3.65 -5.79
C ALA A 318 -15.17 3.32 -4.48
N ILE A 319 -15.23 4.24 -3.50
CA ILE A 319 -15.91 4.02 -2.21
C ILE A 319 -17.34 3.49 -2.37
N PRO A 320 -18.21 4.03 -3.25
CA PRO A 320 -19.56 3.48 -3.43
C PRO A 320 -19.55 2.01 -3.88
N LYS A 321 -18.60 1.64 -4.76
CA LYS A 321 -18.43 0.25 -5.20
C LYS A 321 -17.89 -0.63 -4.07
N MET A 322 -16.98 -0.11 -3.25
CA MET A 322 -16.46 -0.81 -2.06
C MET A 322 -17.57 -1.06 -1.03
N LYS A 323 -18.42 -0.07 -0.78
CA LYS A 323 -19.61 -0.21 0.08
C LYS A 323 -20.57 -1.26 -0.48
N ALA A 324 -20.82 -1.24 -1.80
CA ALA A 324 -21.66 -2.25 -2.45
C ALA A 324 -21.05 -3.67 -2.38
N ALA A 325 -19.73 -3.80 -2.48
CA ALA A 325 -19.03 -5.08 -2.41
C ALA A 325 -19.09 -5.75 -1.02
N LEU A 326 -19.37 -4.98 0.04
CA LEU A 326 -19.63 -5.53 1.37
C LEU A 326 -20.99 -6.24 1.44
N GLY A 327 -21.94 -5.91 0.57
CA GLY A 327 -23.25 -6.60 0.47
C GLY A 327 -24.05 -6.58 1.78
N ALA A 328 -24.83 -7.64 2.01
CA ALA A 328 -25.61 -7.82 3.24
C ALA A 328 -24.72 -8.03 4.48
N ASP A 329 -23.57 -8.68 4.31
CA ASP A 329 -22.58 -8.89 5.38
C ASP A 329 -21.97 -7.56 5.87
N GLY A 330 -22.02 -6.54 5.02
CA GLY A 330 -21.58 -5.17 5.27
C GLY A 330 -22.57 -4.27 5.99
N GLU A 331 -23.78 -4.73 6.26
CA GLU A 331 -24.82 -3.86 6.83
C GLU A 331 -24.38 -3.30 8.19
N GLY A 332 -24.44 -1.97 8.31
CA GLY A 332 -23.97 -1.23 9.49
C GLY A 332 -22.47 -0.90 9.51
N ILE A 333 -21.69 -1.28 8.48
CA ILE A 333 -20.30 -0.85 8.33
C ILE A 333 -20.25 0.46 7.54
N ASP A 334 -19.73 1.51 8.16
CA ASP A 334 -19.41 2.74 7.47
C ASP A 334 -17.97 2.71 6.96
N VAL A 335 -17.81 3.10 5.70
CA VAL A 335 -16.52 3.19 5.02
C VAL A 335 -16.26 4.67 4.70
N ARG A 336 -15.25 5.24 5.34
CA ARG A 336 -14.85 6.64 5.19
C ARG A 336 -13.40 6.74 4.76
N PHE A 337 -13.08 7.82 4.05
CA PHE A 337 -11.70 8.16 3.72
C PHE A 337 -11.25 9.30 4.60
N GLU A 338 -10.33 9.00 5.52
CA GLU A 338 -9.83 9.90 6.56
C GLU A 338 -8.36 10.26 6.33
N PHE A 339 -7.90 11.34 6.95
CA PHE A 339 -6.59 11.97 6.69
C PHE A 339 -6.30 12.17 5.20
N ASP A 340 -7.33 12.61 4.48
CA ASP A 340 -7.24 12.96 3.08
C ASP A 340 -6.22 14.10 2.86
N GLN A 341 -5.16 13.83 2.10
CA GLN A 341 -4.14 14.83 1.78
C GLN A 341 -4.56 15.81 0.67
N SER A 342 -5.66 15.55 -0.04
CA SER A 342 -6.09 16.40 -1.16
C SER A 342 -6.35 17.87 -0.78
N PRO A 343 -6.97 18.21 0.37
CA PRO A 343 -7.18 19.61 0.74
C PRO A 343 -5.87 20.34 1.06
N TYR A 344 -4.83 19.61 1.48
CA TYR A 344 -3.52 20.21 1.68
C TYR A 344 -2.89 20.55 0.33
N VAL A 345 -2.88 19.60 -0.60
CA VAL A 345 -2.31 19.78 -1.94
C VAL A 345 -3.05 20.88 -2.71
N THR A 346 -4.39 20.88 -2.70
CA THR A 346 -5.17 21.89 -3.43
C THR A 346 -5.00 23.29 -2.86
N ARG A 347 -4.89 23.44 -1.53
CA ARG A 347 -4.60 24.73 -0.89
C ARG A 347 -3.17 25.20 -1.16
N ALA A 348 -2.18 24.32 -1.19
CA ALA A 348 -0.81 24.68 -1.54
C ALA A 348 -0.73 25.21 -2.99
N VAL A 349 -1.38 24.51 -3.92
CA VAL A 349 -1.49 24.96 -5.32
C VAL A 349 -2.24 26.29 -5.43
N GLY A 350 -3.37 26.41 -4.75
CA GLY A 350 -4.15 27.66 -4.68
C GLY A 350 -3.31 28.82 -4.14
N GLY A 351 -2.53 28.57 -3.08
CA GLY A 351 -1.60 29.53 -2.49
C GLY A 351 -0.54 30.01 -3.48
N VAL A 352 0.11 29.10 -4.21
CA VAL A 352 1.09 29.48 -5.24
C VAL A 352 0.45 30.34 -6.34
N VAL A 353 -0.78 30.01 -6.75
CA VAL A 353 -1.52 30.81 -7.74
C VAL A 353 -1.88 32.19 -7.21
N THR A 354 -2.37 32.30 -5.96
CA THR A 354 -2.73 33.59 -5.37
C THR A 354 -1.51 34.49 -5.15
N GLU A 355 -0.41 33.93 -4.63
CA GLU A 355 0.84 34.68 -4.42
C GLU A 355 1.47 35.09 -5.76
N GLY A 356 1.42 34.22 -6.77
CA GLY A 356 1.86 34.55 -8.12
C GLY A 356 1.05 35.68 -8.75
N LEU A 357 -0.29 35.68 -8.59
CA LEU A 357 -1.17 36.75 -9.05
C LEU A 357 -0.91 38.06 -8.31
N LEU A 358 -0.78 38.03 -6.98
CA LEU A 358 -0.46 39.21 -6.18
C LEU A 358 0.89 39.80 -6.59
N GLY A 359 1.91 38.95 -6.76
CA GLY A 359 3.22 39.38 -7.26
C GLY A 359 3.13 40.04 -8.64
N ALA A 360 2.41 39.43 -9.59
CA ALA A 360 2.23 40.00 -10.92
C ALA A 360 1.49 41.35 -10.90
N VAL A 361 0.46 41.48 -10.07
CA VAL A 361 -0.32 42.71 -9.91
C VAL A 361 0.50 43.82 -9.25
N LEU A 362 1.23 43.52 -8.18
CA LEU A 362 2.07 44.48 -7.47
C LEU A 362 3.22 45.00 -8.34
N VAL A 363 3.88 44.10 -9.10
CA VAL A 363 4.91 44.50 -10.07
C VAL A 363 4.30 45.36 -11.19
N GLY A 364 3.13 44.96 -11.71
CA GLY A 364 2.40 45.76 -12.70
C GLY A 364 2.07 47.16 -12.18
N LEU A 365 1.57 47.25 -10.95
CA LEU A 365 1.23 48.53 -10.30
C LEU A 365 2.48 49.40 -10.10
N MET A 366 3.59 48.81 -9.68
CA MET A 366 4.87 49.52 -9.54
C MET A 366 5.30 50.12 -10.89
N ILE A 367 5.30 49.33 -11.97
CA ILE A 367 5.68 49.78 -13.32
C ILE A 367 4.74 50.90 -13.78
N LEU A 368 3.44 50.76 -13.55
CA LEU A 368 2.44 51.76 -13.89
C LEU A 368 2.70 53.09 -13.16
N LEU A 369 3.06 53.06 -11.88
CA LEU A 369 3.34 54.26 -11.09
C LEU A 369 4.63 54.98 -11.54
N PHE A 370 5.67 54.24 -11.94
CA PHE A 370 6.96 54.83 -12.35
C PHE A 370 6.99 55.29 -13.81
N LEU A 371 6.39 54.53 -14.73
CA LEU A 371 6.39 54.86 -16.16
C LEU A 371 5.17 55.70 -16.58
N GLN A 372 4.11 55.72 -15.78
CA GLN A 372 2.84 56.42 -16.04
C GLN A 372 2.20 56.08 -17.42
N ASP A 373 2.63 54.97 -18.04
CA ASP A 373 2.13 54.48 -19.32
C ASP A 373 1.51 53.09 -19.14
N TRP A 374 0.17 53.05 -19.26
CA TRP A 374 -0.62 51.83 -19.12
C TRP A 374 -0.29 50.79 -20.20
N ARG A 375 0.15 51.21 -21.40
CA ARG A 375 0.51 50.31 -22.49
C ARG A 375 1.80 49.57 -22.16
N SER A 376 2.83 50.32 -21.74
CA SER A 376 4.11 49.75 -21.32
C SER A 376 3.95 48.81 -20.12
N SER A 377 3.13 49.19 -19.14
CA SER A 377 2.83 48.33 -17.98
C SER A 377 2.14 47.02 -18.37
N LEU A 378 1.16 47.07 -19.28
CA LEU A 378 0.44 45.88 -19.72
C LEU A 378 1.35 44.90 -20.46
N ILE A 379 2.27 45.40 -21.29
CA ILE A 379 3.24 44.57 -22.02
C ILE A 379 4.11 43.78 -21.05
N VAL A 380 4.59 44.40 -19.97
CA VAL A 380 5.44 43.71 -18.98
C VAL A 380 4.65 42.68 -18.18
N VAL A 381 3.43 43.02 -17.72
CA VAL A 381 2.58 42.09 -16.98
C VAL A 381 2.20 40.87 -17.82
N LEU A 382 1.93 41.06 -19.13
CA LEU A 382 1.59 39.96 -20.03
C LEU A 382 2.77 39.00 -20.29
N ASN A 383 4.01 39.49 -20.16
CA ASN A 383 5.20 38.63 -20.32
C ASN A 383 5.37 37.64 -19.17
N ILE A 384 4.84 37.92 -17.97
CA ILE A 384 4.93 37.02 -16.80
C ILE A 384 4.20 35.68 -17.07
N PRO A 385 2.89 35.63 -17.39
CA PRO A 385 2.21 34.37 -17.69
C PRO A 385 2.77 33.72 -18.95
N LEU A 386 3.26 34.50 -19.92
CA LEU A 386 3.86 33.96 -21.14
C LEU A 386 5.18 33.22 -20.86
N ALA A 387 6.02 33.77 -19.99
CA ALA A 387 7.27 33.14 -19.54
C ALA A 387 6.99 31.88 -18.70
N LEU A 388 5.99 31.93 -17.82
CA LEU A 388 5.55 30.77 -17.05
C LEU A 388 5.03 29.65 -17.95
N LEU A 389 4.15 29.98 -18.92
CA LEU A 389 3.70 29.00 -19.92
C LEU A 389 4.90 28.42 -20.67
N SER A 390 5.81 29.25 -21.14
CA SER A 390 7.00 28.80 -21.86
C SER A 390 7.90 27.88 -21.02
N SER A 391 7.89 28.01 -19.69
CA SER A 391 8.67 27.14 -18.77
C SER A 391 8.08 25.76 -18.53
N VAL A 392 6.78 25.58 -18.81
CA VAL A 392 6.08 24.29 -18.70
C VAL A 392 6.32 23.40 -19.92
N LEU A 393 6.68 24.02 -21.05
CA LEU A 393 7.09 23.36 -22.30
C LEU A 393 8.55 22.92 -22.20
#